data_AF-A0A9D4QY25-F1
#
_entry.id   AF-A0A9D4QY25-F1
#
_cell.length_a   1.000
_cell.length_b   1.000
_cell.length_c   1.000
_cell.angle_alpha   90.00
_cell.angle_beta   90.00
_cell.angle_gamma   90.00
#
_symmetry.space_group_name_H-M   'P 1'
#
loop_
_entity.id
_entity.type
_entity.pdbx_description
1 polymer ?
#
loop_
_entity_poly.entity_id
_entity_poly.type
_entity_poly.pdbx_seq_one_letter_code
_entity_poly.pdbx_strand_id
1 'polypeptide(L)'
;MVMFNADIDRCHRVGSKKDGKQRKVIVKFTNSSARQRLYEARRNLKDGVFIKENLTKFREELAYEARQLVRNKLLTKSWVAGCKVYGLLPDHSGNGVKEHTDTLQGNIYINPRW
;
A
#
# COMPACT_ATOMS: atom_id res chain seq x y z
N MET A 1 18.63 -5.87 10.10
CA MET A 1 18.59 -4.79 9.08
C MET A 1 19.00 -3.49 9.74
N VAL A 2 19.96 -2.78 9.17
CA VAL A 2 20.45 -1.50 9.71
C VAL A 2 19.86 -0.37 8.86
N MET A 3 19.17 0.57 9.51
CA MET A 3 18.77 1.86 8.92
C MET A 3 19.77 2.89 9.42
N PHE A 4 20.36 3.68 8.53
CA PHE A 4 21.27 4.74 8.93
C PHE A 4 20.49 6.04 9.11
N ASN A 5 20.94 6.95 9.98
CA ASN A 5 20.31 8.27 10.11
C ASN A 5 20.30 9.04 8.78
N ALA A 6 21.30 8.80 7.91
CA ALA A 6 21.39 9.35 6.56
C ALA A 6 20.31 8.83 5.57
N ASP A 7 19.54 7.80 5.94
CA ASP A 7 18.46 7.28 5.10
C ASP A 7 17.17 8.14 5.20
N ILE A 8 17.06 9.02 6.20
CA ILE A 8 15.91 9.88 6.44
C ILE A 8 16.25 11.31 6.04
N ASP A 9 15.50 11.86 5.08
CA ASP A 9 15.61 13.27 4.68
C ASP A 9 14.80 14.16 5.63
N ARG A 10 13.52 13.84 5.85
CA ARG A 10 12.62 14.62 6.69
C ARG A 10 11.67 13.72 7.46
N CYS A 11 11.39 14.08 8.71
CA CYS A 11 10.45 13.38 9.58
C CYS A 11 9.66 14.41 10.39
N HIS A 12 8.33 14.40 10.29
CA HIS A 12 7.50 15.34 11.05
C HIS A 12 6.10 14.77 11.30
N ARG A 13 5.46 15.28 12.36
CA ARG A 13 4.07 14.93 12.70
C ARG A 13 3.11 15.73 11.84
N VAL A 14 2.03 15.10 11.39
CA VAL A 14 1.00 15.71 10.53
C VAL A 14 -0.35 15.72 11.22
N GLY A 15 -1.09 16.82 11.01
CA GLY A 15 -2.39 17.08 11.62
C GLY A 15 -2.31 17.79 12.97
N SER A 16 -3.45 18.34 13.39
CA SER A 16 -3.59 19.05 14.68
C SER A 16 -3.45 18.09 15.85
N LYS A 17 -2.94 18.60 16.98
CA LYS A 17 -2.90 17.85 18.25
C LYS A 17 -4.35 17.65 18.71
N LYS A 18 -4.71 16.39 18.98
CA LYS A 18 -6.01 16.02 19.58
C LYS A 18 -5.72 15.22 20.83
N ASP A 19 -6.50 15.43 21.89
CA ASP A 19 -6.32 14.73 23.15
C ASP A 19 -6.54 13.22 22.97
N GLY A 20 -5.71 12.41 23.62
CA GLY A 20 -5.79 10.95 23.58
C GLY A 20 -5.36 10.28 22.26
N LYS A 21 -5.02 11.01 21.19
CA LYS A 21 -4.61 10.40 19.90
C LYS A 21 -3.23 10.83 19.45
N GLN A 22 -2.35 9.84 19.21
CA GLN A 22 -1.03 10.09 18.62
C GLN A 22 -1.17 10.61 17.18
N ARG A 23 -0.41 11.67 16.86
CA ARG A 23 -0.37 12.23 15.50
C ARG A 23 0.38 11.29 14.56
N LYS A 24 -0.08 11.21 13.31
CA LYS A 24 0.62 10.48 12.26
C LYS A 24 1.99 11.13 12.02
N VAL A 25 2.99 10.31 11.71
CA VAL A 25 4.31 10.77 11.32
C VAL A 25 4.47 10.52 9.83
N ILE A 26 4.89 11.54 9.08
CA ILE A 26 5.32 11.38 7.69
C ILE A 26 6.84 11.40 7.67
N VAL A 27 7.42 10.41 6.98
CA VAL A 27 8.85 10.26 6.78
C VAL A 27 9.15 10.29 5.29
N LYS A 28 10.03 11.21 4.88
CA LYS A 28 10.65 11.23 3.56
C LYS A 28 12.02 10.57 3.67
N PHE A 29 12.22 9.53 2.87
CA PHE A 29 13.52 8.87 2.75
C PHE A 29 14.39 9.58 1.72
N THR A 30 15.71 9.50 1.89
CA THR A 30 16.67 10.03 0.91
C THR A 30 16.67 9.23 -0.39
N ASN A 31 16.43 7.91 -0.31
CA ASN A 31 16.37 7.02 -1.45
C ASN A 31 15.23 5.99 -1.34
N SER A 32 14.78 5.46 -2.48
CA SER A 32 13.68 4.49 -2.56
C SER A 32 14.06 3.13 -1.95
N SER A 33 15.34 2.75 -2.00
CA SER A 33 15.86 1.51 -1.43
C SER A 33 15.78 1.47 0.09
N ALA A 34 16.05 2.59 0.77
CA ALA A 34 15.93 2.72 2.22
C ALA A 34 14.48 2.58 2.68
N ARG A 35 13.55 3.18 1.93
CA ARG A 35 12.11 2.97 2.12
C ARG A 35 11.75 1.49 1.96
N GLN A 36 12.28 0.82 0.94
CA GLN A 36 12.03 -0.60 0.68
C GLN A 36 12.54 -1.50 1.81
N ARG A 37 13.76 -1.24 2.31
CA ARG A 37 14.32 -1.87 3.50
C ARG A 37 13.34 -1.76 4.68
N LEU A 38 12.85 -0.55 5.00
CA LEU A 38 11.85 -0.37 6.06
C LEU A 38 10.63 -1.30 5.88
N TYR A 39 10.09 -1.40 4.67
CA TYR A 39 8.91 -2.24 4.41
C TYR A 39 9.16 -3.74 4.55
N GLU A 40 10.39 -4.19 4.29
CA GLU A 40 10.81 -5.57 4.51
C GLU A 40 10.88 -5.87 6.01
N ALA A 41 11.55 -5.03 6.80
CA ALA A 41 11.63 -5.22 8.24
C ALA A 41 10.29 -5.02 8.95
N ARG A 42 9.39 -4.17 8.42
CA ARG A 42 8.03 -3.96 8.94
C ARG A 42 7.27 -5.27 9.15
N ARG A 43 7.52 -6.31 8.32
CA ARG A 43 6.86 -7.61 8.45
C ARG A 43 7.12 -8.30 9.79
N ASN A 44 8.22 -7.94 10.45
CA ASN A 44 8.63 -8.50 11.74
C ASN A 44 8.23 -7.60 12.93
N LEU A 45 7.59 -6.46 12.68
CA LEU A 45 7.20 -5.50 13.71
C LEU A 45 5.98 -6.03 14.48
N LYS A 46 6.10 -6.14 15.82
CA LYS A 46 5.04 -6.64 16.70
C LYS A 46 4.38 -5.56 17.58
N ASP A 47 4.87 -4.33 17.51
CA ASP A 47 4.63 -3.31 18.56
C ASP A 47 3.41 -2.40 18.29
N GLY A 48 2.36 -2.92 17.65
CA GLY A 48 1.10 -2.19 17.44
C GLY A 48 1.19 -0.94 16.54
N VAL A 49 2.34 -0.65 15.95
CA VAL A 49 2.56 0.49 15.04
C VAL A 49 2.19 0.10 13.61
N PHE A 50 1.33 0.89 12.98
CA PHE A 50 0.95 0.71 11.59
C PHE A 50 1.76 1.62 10.66
N ILE A 51 2.56 1.00 9.78
CA ILE A 51 3.36 1.68 8.76
C ILE A 51 2.73 1.43 7.39
N LYS A 52 2.35 2.48 6.66
CA LYS A 52 1.83 2.40 5.28
C LYS A 52 2.51 3.39 4.35
N GLU A 53 2.43 3.12 3.06
CA GLU A 53 2.88 4.06 2.03
C GLU A 53 2.00 5.31 2.01
N ASN A 54 2.61 6.47 1.76
CA ASN A 54 1.88 7.71 1.55
C ASN A 54 1.43 7.76 0.10
N LEU A 55 0.18 7.35 -0.14
CA LEU A 55 -0.43 7.33 -1.46
C LEU A 55 -1.12 8.67 -1.76
N THR A 56 -1.24 8.99 -3.05
CA THR A 56 -2.17 10.04 -3.49
C THR A 56 -3.60 9.62 -3.19
N LYS A 57 -4.53 10.57 -3.07
CA LYS A 57 -5.95 10.30 -2.80
C LYS A 57 -6.52 9.23 -3.73
N PHE A 58 -6.30 9.40 -5.04
CA PHE A 58 -6.71 8.43 -6.06
C PHE A 58 -6.17 7.02 -5.81
N ARG A 59 -4.88 6.88 -5.49
CA ARG A 59 -4.27 5.57 -5.20
C ARG A 59 -4.73 4.99 -3.87
N GLU A 60 -5.04 5.83 -2.89
CA GLU A 60 -5.60 5.40 -1.62
C GLU A 60 -7.04 4.86 -1.79
N GLU A 61 -7.85 5.52 -2.61
CA GLU A 61 -9.18 5.07 -3.04
C GLU A 61 -9.09 3.75 -3.81
N LEU A 62 -8.22 3.68 -4.81
CA LEU A 62 -7.96 2.44 -5.56
C LEU A 62 -7.53 1.28 -4.66
N ALA A 63 -6.63 1.54 -3.71
CA ALA A 63 -6.21 0.53 -2.75
C ALA A 63 -7.36 0.11 -1.82
N TYR A 64 -8.29 1.02 -1.50
CA TYR A 64 -9.48 0.69 -0.72
C TYR A 64 -10.44 -0.19 -1.51
N GLU A 65 -10.72 0.15 -2.76
CA GLU A 65 -11.56 -0.65 -3.66
C GLU A 65 -10.98 -2.05 -3.85
N ALA A 66 -9.67 -2.17 -4.10
CA ALA A 66 -8.99 -3.46 -4.19
C ALA A 66 -9.12 -4.31 -2.92
N ARG A 67 -9.20 -3.69 -1.73
CA ARG A 67 -9.49 -4.42 -0.48
C ARG A 67 -10.95 -4.86 -0.40
N GLN A 68 -11.90 -4.06 -0.90
CA GLN A 68 -13.31 -4.46 -0.97
C GLN A 68 -13.50 -5.64 -1.94
N LEU A 69 -12.80 -5.66 -3.07
CA LEU A 69 -12.83 -6.78 -4.01
C LEU A 69 -12.31 -8.08 -3.39
N VAL A 70 -11.25 -8.00 -2.57
CA VAL A 70 -10.77 -9.16 -1.79
C VAL A 70 -11.83 -9.63 -0.79
N ARG A 71 -12.45 -8.69 -0.07
CA ARG A 71 -13.53 -9.00 0.89
C ARG A 71 -14.72 -9.67 0.19
N ASN A 72 -15.02 -9.26 -1.03
CA ASN A 72 -16.09 -9.80 -1.87
C ASN A 72 -15.67 -11.06 -2.64
N LYS A 73 -14.47 -11.61 -2.39
CA LYS A 73 -13.91 -12.81 -3.04
C LYS A 73 -13.74 -12.70 -4.56
N LEU A 74 -13.73 -11.47 -5.10
CA LEU A 74 -13.42 -11.19 -6.50
C LEU A 74 -11.91 -11.08 -6.76
N LEU A 75 -11.13 -10.83 -5.70
CA LEU A 75 -9.68 -10.95 -5.69
C LEU A 75 -9.27 -11.94 -4.59
N THR A 76 -8.21 -12.70 -4.83
CA THR A 76 -7.61 -13.53 -3.77
C THR A 76 -6.83 -12.67 -2.79
N LYS A 77 -6.06 -11.70 -3.29
CA LYS A 77 -5.21 -10.82 -2.48
C LYS A 77 -5.10 -9.44 -3.13
N SER A 78 -4.80 -8.43 -2.32
CA SER A 78 -4.37 -7.12 -2.79
C SER A 78 -3.27 -6.55 -1.89
N TRP A 79 -2.34 -5.82 -2.47
CA TRP A 79 -1.24 -5.17 -1.74
C TRP A 79 -0.78 -3.90 -2.44
N VAL A 80 0.02 -3.11 -1.72
CA VAL A 80 0.66 -1.91 -2.25
C VAL A 80 2.16 -2.10 -2.16
N ALA A 81 2.86 -1.78 -3.24
CA ALA A 81 4.32 -1.75 -3.27
C ALA A 81 4.82 -0.64 -4.19
N GLY A 82 5.70 0.21 -3.68
CA GLY A 82 6.32 1.27 -4.49
C GLY A 82 5.31 2.28 -5.04
N CYS A 83 4.35 2.68 -4.21
CA CYS A 83 3.23 3.55 -4.55
C CYS A 83 2.29 3.02 -5.65
N LYS A 84 2.31 1.71 -5.93
CA LYS A 84 1.44 1.04 -6.90
C LYS A 84 0.52 0.05 -6.19
N VAL A 85 -0.68 -0.14 -6.73
CA VAL A 85 -1.69 -1.05 -6.17
C VAL A 85 -1.73 -2.32 -7.02
N TYR A 86 -1.67 -3.48 -6.37
CA TYR A 86 -1.68 -4.78 -7.01
C TYR A 86 -2.87 -5.61 -6.51
N GLY A 87 -3.47 -6.38 -7.41
CA GLY A 87 -4.47 -7.39 -7.12
C GLY A 87 -4.05 -8.75 -7.67
N LEU A 88 -4.34 -9.80 -6.93
CA LEU A 88 -4.24 -11.18 -7.40
C LEU A 88 -5.65 -11.68 -7.71
N LEU A 89 -5.90 -12.03 -8.97
CA LEU A 89 -7.16 -12.62 -9.38
C LEU A 89 -7.31 -14.04 -8.80
N PRO A 90 -8.55 -14.46 -8.51
CA PRO A 90 -8.85 -15.85 -8.19
C PRO A 90 -8.46 -16.72 -9.38
N ASP A 91 -7.63 -17.70 -9.11
CA ASP A 91 -7.25 -18.69 -10.11
C ASP A 91 -8.46 -19.59 -10.40
N HIS A 92 -9.00 -19.50 -11.61
CA HIS A 92 -10.05 -20.40 -12.11
C HIS A 92 -9.49 -21.51 -13.02
N SER A 93 -8.16 -21.57 -13.22
CA SER A 93 -7.49 -22.43 -14.21
C SER A 93 -6.29 -23.24 -13.67
N GLY A 94 -5.87 -23.04 -12.42
CA GLY A 94 -4.71 -23.70 -11.81
C GLY A 94 -3.36 -23.07 -12.18
N ASN A 95 -3.33 -21.89 -12.79
CA ASN A 95 -2.10 -21.15 -13.10
C ASN A 95 -2.28 -19.66 -12.81
N GLY A 96 -1.90 -19.23 -11.60
CA GLY A 96 -2.06 -17.87 -11.10
C GLY A 96 -1.47 -16.78 -12.00
N VAL A 97 -2.34 -15.99 -12.64
CA VAL A 97 -1.95 -14.80 -13.41
C VAL A 97 -1.70 -13.63 -12.46
N LYS A 98 -0.49 -13.06 -12.52
CA LYS A 98 -0.10 -11.84 -11.80
C LYS A 98 -0.42 -10.63 -12.68
N GLU A 99 -1.65 -10.13 -12.64
CA GLU A 99 -1.97 -8.92 -13.41
C GLU A 99 -1.41 -7.65 -12.75
N HIS A 100 -0.86 -6.79 -13.61
CA HIS A 100 -0.16 -5.57 -13.25
C HIS A 100 -1.12 -4.38 -13.37
N THR A 101 -1.76 -3.97 -12.27
CA THR A 101 -2.67 -2.82 -12.28
C THR A 101 -1.94 -1.51 -11.98
N ASP A 102 -1.10 -1.05 -12.92
CA ASP A 102 -0.60 0.34 -12.86
C ASP A 102 -1.60 1.37 -13.40
N THR A 103 -2.72 0.89 -13.92
CA THR A 103 -3.86 1.70 -14.32
C THR A 103 -5.11 0.83 -14.27
N LEU A 104 -6.18 1.28 -13.62
CA LEU A 104 -7.55 0.86 -13.98
C LEU A 104 -8.02 1.54 -15.30
N GLN A 105 -7.09 2.14 -16.05
CA GLN A 105 -7.25 2.49 -17.46
C GLN A 105 -6.43 1.50 -18.29
N GLY A 106 -7.12 0.49 -18.81
CA GLY A 106 -6.54 -0.53 -19.69
C GLY A 106 -6.78 -1.92 -19.14
N ASN A 107 -7.90 -2.51 -19.58
CA ASN A 107 -8.22 -3.94 -19.53
C ASN A 107 -8.88 -4.51 -18.27
N ILE A 108 -9.66 -3.72 -17.53
CA ILE A 108 -10.82 -4.30 -16.84
C ILE A 108 -12.08 -3.85 -17.58
N TYR A 109 -12.59 -4.72 -18.46
CA TYR A 109 -13.96 -4.64 -18.94
C TYR A 109 -14.89 -4.86 -17.74
N ILE A 110 -15.26 -3.79 -17.06
CA ILE A 110 -16.46 -3.80 -16.24
C ILE A 110 -17.61 -3.72 -17.26
N ASN A 111 -18.23 -4.85 -17.54
CA ASN A 111 -19.46 -4.89 -18.33
C ASN A 111 -20.50 -3.98 -17.64
N PRO A 112 -20.90 -2.85 -18.24
CA PRO A 112 -21.91 -1.99 -17.64
C PRO A 112 -23.26 -2.64 -17.89
N ARG A 113 -23.71 -3.45 -16.93
CA ARG A 113 -25.11 -3.82 -16.82
C ARG A 113 -25.73 -2.97 -15.70
N TRP A 114 -26.54 -2.02 -16.19
CA TRP A 114 -27.44 -1.07 -15.52
C TRP A 114 -26.79 0.24 -15.07
#